data_AF-A0A527YE09-F1
#
_entry.id   AF-A0A527YE09-F1
#
_cell.length_a   1.000
_cell.length_b   1.000
_cell.length_c   1.000
_cell.angle_alpha   90.00
_cell.angle_beta   90.00
_cell.angle_gamma   90.00
#
_symmetry.space_group_name_H-M   'P 1'
#
loop_
_entity.id
_entity.type
_entity.pdbx_description
1 polymer ?
#
loop_
_entity_poly.entity_id
_entity_poly.type
_entity_poly.pdbx_seq_one_letter_code
_entity_poly.pdbx_strand_id
1 'polypeptide(L)' 'LSSLHGEKHLIIGNNDGAATIEAAGWASTQHYKELTIDGRLLILCHYPFRTWNQIGKKSINLHGHSHGRLSPVTRQY' A
#
# COMPACT_ATOMS: atom_id res chain seq x y z
N LEU A 1 2.39 -14.40 -11.64
CA LEU A 1 2.98 -13.03 -11.53
C LEU A 1 3.83 -12.67 -12.74
N SER A 2 4.66 -13.57 -13.27
CA SER A 2 5.56 -13.29 -14.41
C SER A 2 4.86 -12.83 -15.70
N SER A 3 3.59 -13.16 -15.91
CA SER A 3 2.82 -12.77 -17.11
C SER A 3 2.28 -11.33 -17.08
N LEU A 4 2.31 -10.63 -15.94
CA LEU A 4 1.89 -9.23 -15.86
C LEU A 4 3.07 -8.32 -16.22
N HIS A 5 2.85 -7.43 -17.19
CA HIS A 5 3.82 -6.39 -17.55
C HIS A 5 3.96 -5.36 -16.42
N GLY A 6 5.17 -4.79 -16.29
CA GLY A 6 5.48 -3.75 -15.31
C GLY A 6 6.17 -4.23 -14.04
N GLU A 7 6.61 -3.25 -13.24
CA GLU A 7 7.26 -3.44 -11.95
C GLU A 7 6.23 -3.76 -10.86
N LYS A 8 6.59 -4.69 -9.99
CA LYS A 8 5.70 -5.18 -8.94
C LYS A 8 6.30 -4.85 -7.60
N HIS A 9 5.58 -4.12 -6.77
CA HIS A 9 6.04 -3.77 -5.43
C HIS A 9 5.12 -4.42 -4.41
N LEU A 10 5.71 -5.07 -3.39
CA LEU A 10 4.97 -5.64 -2.28
C LEU A 10 4.91 -4.65 -1.12
N ILE A 11 3.70 -4.39 -0.65
CA ILE A 11 3.46 -3.77 0.66
C ILE A 11 3.14 -4.91 1.63
N ILE A 12 4.07 -5.22 2.52
CA ILE A 12 4.05 -6.45 3.32
C ILE A 12 2.90 -6.42 4.32
N GLY A 13 2.02 -7.41 4.21
CA GLY A 13 0.91 -7.65 5.12
C GLY A 13 1.19 -8.73 6.16
N ASN A 14 0.25 -8.88 7.11
CA ASN A 14 0.42 -9.76 8.26
C ASN A 14 0.40 -11.27 7.95
N ASN A 15 -0.07 -11.64 6.76
CA ASN A 15 -0.12 -13.02 6.31
C ASN A 15 1.01 -13.36 5.32
N ASP A 16 1.87 -12.39 4.99
CA ASP A 16 2.99 -12.61 4.08
C ASP A 16 4.13 -13.28 4.85
N GLY A 17 4.34 -14.57 4.58
CA GLY A 17 5.49 -15.32 5.11
C GLY A 17 6.76 -15.09 4.28
N ALA A 18 7.89 -15.62 4.77
CA ALA A 18 9.20 -15.47 4.13
C ALA A 18 9.18 -15.84 2.64
N ALA A 19 8.52 -16.94 2.26
CA ALA A 19 8.41 -17.36 0.86
C ALA A 19 7.74 -16.33 -0.05
N THR A 20 6.76 -15.56 0.46
CA THR A 20 6.10 -14.48 -0.30
C THR A 20 6.99 -13.25 -0.40
N ILE A 21 7.62 -12.88 0.72
CA ILE A 21 8.48 -11.70 0.81
C ILE A 21 9.73 -11.86 -0.07
N GLU A 22 10.34 -13.05 -0.07
CA GLU A 22 11.56 -13.37 -0.79
C GLU A 22 11.31 -13.83 -2.24
N ALA A 23 10.04 -13.90 -2.67
CA ALA A 23 9.70 -14.36 -4.01
C ALA A 23 10.38 -13.50 -5.08
N ALA A 24 11.02 -14.16 -6.05
CA ALA A 24 11.58 -13.50 -7.21
C ALA A 24 10.49 -12.79 -8.02
N GLY A 25 10.76 -11.55 -8.44
CA GLY A 25 9.87 -10.75 -9.29
C GLY A 25 9.25 -9.53 -8.61
N TRP A 26 9.47 -9.34 -7.31
CA TRP A 26 9.25 -8.03 -6.67
C TRP A 26 10.40 -7.08 -7.01
N ALA A 27 10.06 -5.88 -7.47
CA ALA A 27 10.98 -4.75 -7.64
C ALA A 27 11.28 -4.08 -6.29
N SER A 28 10.35 -4.12 -5.32
CA SER A 28 10.64 -3.75 -3.93
C SER A 28 9.65 -4.40 -2.95
N THR A 29 10.08 -4.57 -1.71
CA THR A 29 9.31 -5.15 -0.62
C THR A 29 9.47 -4.32 0.64
N GLN A 30 8.38 -3.77 1.19
CA GLN A 30 8.43 -2.91 2.38
C GLN A 30 7.07 -2.84 3.08
N HIS A 31 7.00 -2.44 4.34
CA HIS A 31 5.72 -2.25 5.04
C HIS A 31 5.03 -0.93 4.71
N TYR A 32 5.82 0.10 4.36
CA TYR A 32 5.36 1.46 4.12
C TYR A 32 6.02 2.02 2.87
N LYS A 33 5.27 2.71 2.02
CA LYS A 33 5.82 3.43 0.87
C LYS A 33 5.00 4.68 0.60
N GLU A 34 5.70 5.76 0.29
CA GLU A 34 5.10 6.95 -0.29
C GLU A 34 5.41 7.01 -1.78
N LEU A 35 4.41 7.36 -2.59
CA LEU A 35 4.57 7.46 -4.04
C LEU A 35 3.78 8.65 -4.55
N THR A 36 4.39 9.47 -5.41
CA THR A 36 3.67 10.53 -6.10
C THR A 36 3.33 10.08 -7.52
N ILE A 37 2.05 9.98 -7.84
CA ILE A 37 1.54 9.67 -9.18
C ILE A 37 0.62 10.82 -9.61
N ASP A 38 0.84 11.38 -10.79
CA ASP A 38 0.04 12.48 -11.35
C ASP A 38 -0.17 13.65 -10.36
N GLY A 39 0.89 13.99 -9.62
CA GLY A 39 0.88 15.05 -8.61
C GLY A 39 0.12 14.72 -7.32
N ARG A 40 -0.32 13.47 -7.12
CA ARG A 40 -0.99 13.01 -5.90
C ARG A 40 -0.06 12.12 -5.07
N LEU A 41 0.09 12.46 -3.80
CA LEU A 41 0.82 11.63 -2.84
C LEU A 41 -0.06 10.46 -2.38
N LEU A 42 0.44 9.25 -2.57
CA LEU A 42 -0.14 8.00 -2.11
C LEU A 42 0.67 7.50 -0.92
N ILE A 43 -0.01 7.13 0.16
CA ILE A 43 0.53 6.55 1.38
C ILE A 43 0.10 5.09 1.44
N LEU A 44 1.04 4.18 1.18
CA LEU A 44 0.78 2.75 1.06
C LEU A 44 1.20 2.03 2.36
N CYS A 45 0.28 1.26 2.94
CA CYS A 45 0.54 0.40 4.09
C CYS A 45 -0.51 -0.72 4.11
N HIS A 46 -0.18 -1.92 4.61
CA HIS A 46 -1.19 -2.97 4.74
C HIS A 46 -2.31 -2.59 5.74
N TYR A 47 -1.94 -1.91 6.82
CA TYR A 47 -2.89 -1.46 7.84
C TYR A 47 -3.39 -0.04 7.56
N PRO A 48 -4.69 0.23 7.78
CA PRO A 48 -5.25 1.57 7.65
C PRO A 48 -4.68 2.53 8.70
N PHE A 49 -4.46 3.77 8.30
CA PHE A 49 -4.09 4.84 9.23
C PHE A 49 -5.27 5.74 9.57
N ARG A 50 -5.43 6.12 10.84
CA ARG A 50 -6.42 7.16 11.20
C ARG A 50 -5.95 8.56 10.86
N THR A 51 -4.64 8.75 10.77
CA THR A 51 -3.99 9.98 10.32
C THR A 51 -2.76 9.59 9.50
N TRP A 52 -2.49 10.30 8.41
CA TRP A 52 -1.35 10.01 7.55
C TRP A 52 -0.73 11.29 7.00
N ASN A 53 0.48 11.15 6.45
CA ASN A 53 1.25 12.25 5.91
C ASN A 53 0.41 13.03 4.87
N GLN A 54 0.32 14.34 5.05
CA GLN A 54 -0.40 15.25 4.14
C GLN A 54 -1.90 14.99 3.95
N ILE A 55 -2.59 14.36 4.91
CA ILE A 55 -4.05 14.11 4.85
C ILE A 55 -4.88 15.39 4.54
N GLY A 56 -4.48 16.54 5.10
CA GLY A 56 -5.09 17.85 4.83
C GLY A 56 -4.75 18.43 3.45
N LYS A 57 -3.68 17.95 2.80
CA LYS A 57 -3.23 18.37 1.47
C LYS A 57 -3.59 17.34 0.38
N LYS A 58 -4.68 16.60 0.60
CA LYS A 58 -5.28 15.69 -0.38
C LYS A 58 -4.47 14.44 -0.72
N SER A 59 -3.51 14.03 0.11
CA SER A 59 -2.91 12.70 -0.04
C SER A 59 -3.92 11.59 0.23
N ILE A 60 -3.64 10.41 -0.31
CA ILE A 60 -4.52 9.25 -0.24
C ILE A 60 -3.82 8.14 0.54
N ASN A 61 -4.47 7.56 1.54
CA ASN A 61 -4.00 6.33 2.17
C ASN A 61 -4.63 5.13 1.45
N LEU A 62 -3.79 4.30 0.83
CA LEU A 62 -4.19 3.02 0.24
C LEU A 62 -3.76 1.90 1.17
N HIS A 63 -4.71 1.05 1.57
CA HIS A 63 -4.50 -0.01 2.54
C HIS A 63 -5.32 -1.26 2.26
N GLY A 64 -5.03 -2.30 3.02
CA GLY A 64 -5.76 -3.56 3.01
C GLY A 64 -6.31 -3.86 4.40
N HIS A 65 -6.13 -5.10 4.83
CA HIS A 65 -6.41 -5.67 6.16
C HIS A 65 -7.86 -5.64 6.66
N SER A 66 -8.61 -4.55 6.47
CA SER A 66 -9.94 -4.39 7.07
C SER A 66 -11.06 -5.12 6.35
N HIS A 67 -10.81 -5.71 5.17
CA HIS A 67 -11.83 -6.41 4.36
C HIS A 67 -13.15 -5.60 4.20
N GLY A 68 -13.05 -4.28 4.03
CA GLY A 68 -14.19 -3.37 3.90
C GLY A 68 -14.98 -3.09 5.19
N ARG A 69 -14.49 -3.53 6.36
CA ARG A 69 -15.18 -3.37 7.66
C ARG A 69 -14.77 -2.12 8.42
N LEU A 70 -13.89 -1.30 7.86
CA LEU A 70 -13.42 -0.06 8.48
C LEU A 70 -14.45 1.06 8.25
N SER A 71 -14.78 1.82 9.29
CA SER A 71 -15.56 3.05 9.11
C SER A 71 -14.85 3.98 8.12
N PRO A 72 -15.53 4.41 7.04
CA PRO A 72 -14.88 5.15 5.97
C PRO A 72 -14.47 6.54 6.43
N VAL A 73 -13.30 6.97 5.95
CA VAL A 73 -12.77 8.33 6.11
C VAL A 73 -12.39 8.85 4.73
N THR A 74 -12.54 10.16 4.51
CA THR A 74 -12.18 10.80 3.24
C THR A 74 -10.75 10.45 2.81
N ARG A 75 -10.59 9.91 1.59
CA ARG A 75 -9.29 9.55 0.98
C ARG A 75 -8.52 8.43 1.70
N GLN A 76 -9.24 7.57 2.42
CA GLN A 76 -8.76 6.30 2.93
C GLN A 76 -9.45 5.17 2.16
N TYR A 77 -8.68 4.34 1.47
CA TYR A 77 -9.18 3.24 0.64
C TYR A 77 -8.41 1.95 0.91
#